data_AF-A0A350BV67-F1
#
_entry.id   AF-A0A350BV67-F1
#
_cell.length_a   1.000
_cell.length_b   1.000
_cell.length_c   1.000
_cell.angle_alpha   90.00
_cell.angle_beta   90.00
_cell.angle_gamma   90.00
#
_symmetry.space_group_name_H-M   'P 1'
#
loop_
_entity.id
_entity.type
_entity.pdbx_description
1 polymer ?
#
loop_
_entity_poly.entity_id
_entity_poly.type
_entity_poly.pdbx_seq_one_letter_code
_entity_poly.pdbx_strand_id
1 'polypeptide(L)'
;MNLSKFFFKIAVTLAYVLGLMLIILPIAWVIVYTKEEGWRYGFTFIKNNFEVALFVSFAIGFMVSVYHALKFELIGESPLSNFLKSTQVVNVKGEQSVKELADSLQSNEYFWFKELKVNEDSITARINVFYNYKYSIWLGKWRRGNVRLVLLSPDRLTISKENDGFIVQSSPFSKLWFIDFGRNFANVTEVAKAIKGIK
;
A
#
# COMPACT_ATOMS: atom_id res chain seq x y z
N MET A 1 14.15 16.91 -17.48
CA MET A 1 13.56 16.65 -16.16
C MET A 1 12.74 17.87 -15.74
N ASN A 2 11.46 17.70 -15.39
CA ASN A 2 10.65 18.83 -14.92
C ASN A 2 11.01 19.13 -13.45
N LEU A 3 11.71 20.24 -13.21
CA LEU A 3 12.23 20.63 -11.89
C LEU A 3 11.13 20.71 -10.82
N SER A 4 9.95 21.23 -11.20
CA SER A 4 8.80 21.33 -10.29
C SER A 4 8.33 19.96 -9.83
N LYS A 5 8.21 18.99 -10.75
CA LYS A 5 7.85 17.61 -10.40
C LYS A 5 8.90 16.95 -9.50
N PHE A 6 10.17 17.23 -9.73
CA PHE A 6 11.27 16.71 -8.91
C PHE A 6 11.20 17.23 -7.47
N PHE A 7 11.09 18.55 -7.28
CA PHE A 7 10.97 19.15 -5.94
C PHE A 7 9.70 18.71 -5.21
N PHE A 8 8.59 18.56 -5.93
CA PHE A 8 7.36 18.01 -5.35
C PHE A 8 7.57 16.60 -4.79
N LYS A 9 8.18 15.70 -5.57
CA LYS A 9 8.45 14.32 -5.13
C LYS A 9 9.38 14.30 -3.91
N ILE A 10 10.41 15.14 -3.88
CA ILE A 10 11.30 15.29 -2.72
C ILE A 10 10.51 15.75 -1.50
N ALA A 11 9.74 16.83 -1.62
CA ALA A 11 8.98 17.40 -0.51
C ALA A 11 8.00 16.40 0.10
N VAL A 12 7.23 15.69 -0.75
CA VAL A 12 6.29 14.67 -0.30
C VAL A 12 7.02 13.48 0.33
N THR A 13 8.14 13.04 -0.23
CA THR A 13 8.95 11.95 0.35
C THR A 13 9.49 12.34 1.72
N LEU A 14 10.01 13.55 1.89
CA LEU A 14 10.48 14.04 3.19
C LEU A 14 9.35 14.12 4.21
N ALA A 15 8.19 14.65 3.84
CA ALA A 15 7.01 14.66 4.71
C ALA A 15 6.58 13.24 5.11
N TYR A 16 6.67 12.28 4.19
CA TYR A 16 6.38 10.88 4.44
C TYR A 16 7.38 10.24 5.41
N VAL A 17 8.69 10.50 5.24
CA VAL A 17 9.75 10.06 6.16
C VAL A 17 9.49 10.58 7.58
N LEU A 18 9.20 11.88 7.72
CA LEU A 18 8.92 12.49 9.02
C LEU A 18 7.67 11.91 9.66
N GLY A 19 6.60 11.71 8.88
CA GLY A 19 5.38 11.07 9.36
C GLY A 19 5.62 9.66 9.89
N LEU A 20 6.36 8.83 9.14
CA LEU A 20 6.72 7.48 9.58
C LEU A 20 7.62 7.48 10.81
N MET A 21 8.62 8.34 10.82
CA MET A 21 9.53 8.50 11.95
C MET A 21 8.74 8.80 13.23
N LEU A 22 7.79 9.74 13.20
CA LEU A 22 6.98 10.09 14.37
C LEU A 22 6.08 8.96 14.86
N ILE A 23 5.57 8.12 13.94
CA ILE A 23 4.76 6.94 14.30
C ILE A 23 5.64 5.85 14.94
N ILE A 24 6.86 5.65 14.42
CA ILE A 24 7.79 4.62 14.89
C ILE A 24 8.48 5.03 16.19
N LEU A 25 8.74 6.32 16.39
CA LEU A 25 9.45 6.88 17.53
C LEU A 25 8.97 6.37 18.90
N PRO A 26 7.67 6.37 19.25
CA PRO A 26 7.23 5.87 20.55
C PRO A 26 7.56 4.38 20.75
N ILE A 27 7.45 3.58 19.71
CA ILE A 27 7.78 2.14 19.75
C ILE A 27 9.29 1.96 19.91
N ALA A 28 10.09 2.68 19.11
CA ALA A 28 11.54 2.65 19.18
C ALA A 28 12.04 3.11 20.55
N TRP A 29 11.44 4.16 21.13
CA TRP A 29 11.76 4.64 22.47
C TRP A 29 11.57 3.53 23.50
N VAL A 30 10.40 2.89 23.55
CA VAL A 30 10.13 1.83 24.54
C VAL A 30 11.14 0.69 24.40
N ILE A 31 11.46 0.27 23.16
CA ILE A 31 12.42 -0.82 22.92
C ILE A 31 13.83 -0.44 23.40
N VAL A 32 14.30 0.76 23.06
CA VAL A 32 15.62 1.24 23.46
C VAL A 32 15.71 1.38 24.98
N TYR A 33 14.69 1.98 25.59
CA TYR A 33 14.61 2.18 27.03
C TYR A 33 14.54 0.88 27.83
N THR A 34 13.88 -0.15 27.30
CA THR A 34 13.76 -1.46 27.97
C THR A 34 15.01 -2.33 27.83
N LYS A 35 15.84 -2.07 26.82
CA LYS A 35 17.07 -2.83 26.57
C LYS A 35 18.25 -2.37 27.44
N GLU A 36 18.27 -1.09 27.84
CA GLU A 36 19.35 -0.56 28.66
C GLU A 36 18.93 -0.45 30.14
N GLU A 37 19.75 -0.93 31.08
CA GLU A 37 19.46 -0.87 32.52
C GLU A 37 19.56 0.59 33.04
N GLY A 38 18.45 1.32 32.97
CA GLY A 38 18.40 2.76 33.22
C GLY A 38 18.66 3.26 34.64
N TRP A 39 18.90 2.37 35.60
CA TRP A 39 19.01 2.76 37.01
C TRP A 39 20.39 3.26 37.42
N ARG A 40 21.46 3.07 36.62
CA ARG A 40 22.83 3.45 37.01
C ARG A 40 23.33 4.80 36.47
N TYR A 41 22.67 5.42 35.48
CA TYR A 41 23.28 6.49 34.67
C TYR A 41 22.51 7.83 34.54
N GLY A 42 21.42 8.07 35.29
CA GLY A 42 20.81 9.41 35.45
C GLY A 42 20.31 10.10 34.17
N PHE A 43 20.37 11.44 34.09
CA PHE A 43 19.84 12.23 32.96
C PHE A 43 20.56 12.02 31.62
N THR A 44 21.87 11.71 31.65
CA THR A 44 22.68 11.47 30.45
C THR A 44 22.22 10.20 29.70
N PHE A 45 21.72 9.22 30.45
CA PHE A 45 21.11 8.00 29.92
C PHE A 45 19.82 8.27 29.13
N ILE A 46 18.95 9.15 29.64
CA ILE A 46 17.68 9.50 28.96
C ILE A 46 17.97 10.18 27.63
N LYS A 47 18.94 11.09 27.58
CA LYS A 47 19.33 11.80 26.36
C LYS A 47 19.89 10.84 25.30
N ASN A 48 20.83 9.96 25.69
CA ASN A 48 21.42 8.99 24.77
C ASN A 48 20.37 8.02 24.20
N ASN A 49 19.47 7.52 25.06
CA ASN A 49 18.41 6.62 24.63
C ASN A 49 17.38 7.27 23.70
N PHE A 50 17.05 8.54 23.95
CA PHE A 50 16.21 9.28 23.02
C PHE A 50 16.89 9.47 21.66
N GLU A 51 18.17 9.85 21.63
CA GLU A 51 18.93 10.03 20.39
C GLU A 51 19.02 8.72 19.59
N VAL A 52 19.25 7.58 20.26
CA VAL A 52 19.24 6.26 19.62
C VAL A 52 17.85 5.91 19.07
N ALA A 53 16.77 6.15 19.84
CA ALA A 53 15.41 5.93 19.38
C ALA A 53 15.03 6.82 18.18
N LEU A 54 15.48 8.07 18.20
CA LEU A 54 15.32 9.03 17.10
C LEU A 54 16.04 8.54 15.83
N PHE A 55 17.28 8.07 15.97
CA PHE A 55 18.04 7.51 14.84
C PHE A 55 17.39 6.25 14.27
N VAL A 56 16.97 5.31 15.13
CA VAL A 56 16.33 4.05 14.70
C VAL A 56 15.00 4.33 14.00
N SER A 57 14.18 5.21 14.55
CA SER A 57 12.89 5.59 13.94
C SER A 57 13.09 6.29 12.59
N PHE A 58 14.09 7.18 12.48
CA PHE A 58 14.46 7.79 11.21
C PHE A 58 14.93 6.75 10.19
N ALA A 59 15.84 5.83 10.58
CA ALA A 59 16.39 4.83 9.67
C ALA A 59 15.30 3.90 9.09
N ILE A 60 14.39 3.43 9.94
CA ILE A 60 13.26 2.58 9.50
C ILE A 60 12.30 3.41 8.63
N GLY A 61 11.93 4.62 9.07
CA GLY A 61 11.05 5.51 8.31
C GLY A 61 11.62 5.85 6.93
N PHE A 62 12.91 6.13 6.85
CA PHE A 62 13.64 6.40 5.61
C PHE A 62 13.62 5.19 4.68
N MET A 63 14.01 4.01 5.16
CA MET A 63 14.04 2.78 4.37
C MET A 63 12.67 2.44 3.78
N VAL A 64 11.61 2.49 4.61
CA VAL A 64 10.24 2.23 4.18
C VAL A 64 9.79 3.27 3.15
N SER A 65 10.08 4.56 3.38
CA SER A 65 9.73 5.65 2.46
C SER A 65 10.37 5.49 1.09
N VAL A 66 11.68 5.19 1.06
CA VAL A 66 12.42 4.96 -0.20
C VAL A 66 11.84 3.76 -0.94
N TYR A 67 11.53 2.66 -0.25
CA TYR A 67 10.88 1.51 -0.86
C TYR A 67 9.53 1.88 -1.51
N HIS A 68 8.70 2.67 -0.82
CA HIS A 68 7.40 3.10 -1.35
C HIS A 68 7.55 4.04 -2.55
N ALA A 69 8.48 5.00 -2.47
CA ALA A 69 8.77 5.92 -3.56
C ALA A 69 9.26 5.18 -4.82
N LEU A 70 10.21 4.25 -4.66
CA LEU A 70 10.71 3.42 -5.76
C LEU A 70 9.61 2.55 -6.36
N LYS A 71 8.74 1.95 -5.53
CA LYS A 71 7.60 1.16 -6.02
C LYS A 71 6.65 2.00 -6.88
N PHE A 72 6.41 3.27 -6.52
CA PHE A 72 5.61 4.18 -7.34
C PHE A 72 6.25 4.43 -8.71
N GLU A 73 7.57 4.71 -8.73
CA GLU A 73 8.30 4.93 -9.99
C GLU A 73 8.35 3.68 -10.87
N LEU A 74 8.55 2.50 -10.28
CA LEU A 74 8.66 1.22 -10.99
C LEU A 74 7.37 0.80 -11.69
N ILE A 75 6.21 1.10 -11.08
CA ILE A 75 4.91 0.74 -11.66
C ILE A 75 4.52 1.71 -12.80
N GLY A 76 5.02 2.95 -12.79
CA GLY A 76 4.91 3.88 -13.90
C GLY A 76 3.51 4.48 -14.16
N GLU A 77 3.48 5.70 -14.70
CA GLU A 77 2.28 6.41 -15.21
C GLU A 77 1.17 6.87 -14.25
N SER A 78 1.34 6.77 -12.92
CA SER A 78 0.33 7.30 -12.00
C SER A 78 0.36 8.83 -11.90
N PRO A 79 -0.80 9.51 -11.81
CA PRO A 79 -0.88 10.95 -11.60
C PRO A 79 -0.01 11.39 -10.42
N LEU A 80 0.72 12.50 -10.59
CA LEU A 80 1.58 13.05 -9.52
C LEU A 80 0.78 13.35 -8.24
N SER A 81 -0.51 13.66 -8.39
CA SER A 81 -1.46 13.85 -7.29
C SER A 81 -1.61 12.63 -6.38
N ASN A 82 -1.23 11.44 -6.84
CA ASN A 82 -1.32 10.17 -6.10
C ASN A 82 0.00 9.75 -5.45
N PHE A 83 1.09 10.49 -5.69
CA PHE A 83 2.41 10.16 -5.17
C PHE A 83 2.37 9.99 -3.64
N LEU A 84 2.68 8.79 -3.16
CA LEU A 84 2.67 8.38 -1.74
C LEU A 84 1.34 8.58 -0.99
N LYS A 85 0.20 8.72 -1.68
CA LYS A 85 -1.11 8.80 -1.04
C LYS A 85 -1.68 7.41 -0.76
N SER A 86 -2.31 7.20 0.40
CA SER A 86 -2.96 5.92 0.68
C SER A 86 -4.14 5.64 -0.26
N THR A 87 -4.89 6.67 -0.65
CA THR A 87 -5.94 6.58 -1.68
C THR A 87 -5.38 6.90 -3.06
N GLN A 88 -5.68 6.03 -4.01
CA GLN A 88 -5.22 6.10 -5.39
C GLN A 88 -6.43 6.30 -6.29
N VAL A 89 -6.38 7.30 -7.17
CA VAL A 89 -7.44 7.62 -8.13
C VAL A 89 -6.84 7.82 -9.50
N VAL A 90 -7.24 6.99 -10.46
CA VAL A 90 -6.70 7.03 -11.83
C VAL A 90 -7.85 7.06 -12.84
N ASN A 91 -7.69 7.84 -13.90
CA ASN A 91 -8.58 7.78 -15.05
C ASN A 91 -7.93 6.87 -16.11
N VAL A 92 -8.68 5.87 -16.56
CA VAL A 92 -8.22 4.86 -17.52
C VAL A 92 -9.18 4.85 -18.70
N LYS A 93 -8.66 5.16 -19.89
CA LYS A 93 -9.43 5.05 -21.13
C LYS A 93 -9.75 3.60 -21.45
N GLY A 94 -10.98 3.36 -21.91
CA GLY A 94 -11.44 2.03 -22.30
C GLY A 94 -12.89 2.07 -22.80
N GLU A 95 -13.18 1.25 -23.81
CA GLU A 95 -14.50 1.26 -24.49
C GLU A 95 -15.44 0.15 -24.01
N GLN A 96 -14.92 -0.80 -23.22
CA GLN A 96 -15.70 -1.93 -22.72
C GLN A 96 -16.87 -1.48 -21.82
N SER A 97 -17.90 -2.31 -21.74
CA SER A 97 -19.01 -2.09 -20.82
C SER A 97 -18.62 -2.36 -19.36
N VAL A 98 -19.39 -1.78 -18.42
CA VAL A 98 -19.21 -2.03 -16.98
C VAL A 98 -19.33 -3.52 -16.65
N LYS A 99 -20.23 -4.23 -17.35
CA LYS A 99 -20.46 -5.66 -17.16
C LYS A 99 -19.27 -6.50 -17.62
N GLU A 100 -18.74 -6.24 -18.82
CA GLU A 100 -17.54 -6.92 -19.32
C GLU A 100 -16.33 -6.70 -18.42
N LEU A 101 -16.15 -5.47 -17.90
CA LEU A 101 -15.12 -5.19 -16.92
C LEU A 101 -15.32 -5.99 -15.62
N ALA A 102 -16.54 -6.06 -15.10
CA ALA A 102 -16.84 -6.81 -13.89
C ALA A 102 -16.54 -8.31 -14.06
N ASP A 103 -16.88 -8.89 -15.21
CA ASP A 103 -16.61 -10.30 -15.53
C ASP A 103 -15.09 -10.55 -15.64
N SER A 104 -14.36 -9.65 -16.32
CA SER A 104 -12.90 -9.69 -16.42
C SER A 104 -12.22 -9.62 -15.05
N LEU A 105 -12.66 -8.71 -14.18
CA LEU A 105 -12.12 -8.56 -12.83
C LEU A 105 -12.39 -9.79 -11.95
N GLN A 106 -13.58 -10.39 -12.05
CA GLN A 106 -13.91 -11.62 -11.31
C GLN A 106 -13.08 -12.82 -11.78
N SER A 107 -12.69 -12.86 -13.05
CA SER A 107 -11.83 -13.92 -13.60
C SER A 107 -10.35 -13.75 -13.23
N ASN A 108 -9.94 -12.59 -12.72
CA ASN A 108 -8.55 -12.30 -12.40
C ASN A 108 -8.17 -12.83 -11.01
N GLU A 109 -7.20 -13.75 -10.96
CA GLU A 109 -6.73 -14.39 -9.72
C GLU A 109 -6.14 -13.43 -8.68
N TYR A 110 -5.73 -12.22 -9.12
CA TYR A 110 -5.22 -11.18 -8.24
C TYR A 110 -6.29 -10.70 -7.26
N PHE A 111 -7.54 -10.56 -7.73
CA PHE A 111 -8.60 -10.01 -6.91
C PHE A 111 -9.32 -11.09 -6.12
N TRP A 112 -9.53 -10.81 -4.84
CA TRP A 112 -10.47 -11.55 -4.01
C TRP A 112 -11.52 -10.59 -3.48
N PHE A 113 -12.61 -10.45 -4.23
CA PHE A 113 -13.68 -9.53 -3.87
C PHE A 113 -14.56 -10.05 -2.74
N LYS A 114 -14.95 -9.12 -1.88
CA LYS A 114 -16.03 -9.21 -0.90
C LYS A 114 -17.05 -8.13 -1.27
N GLU A 115 -18.33 -8.47 -1.28
CA GLU A 115 -19.43 -7.51 -1.53
C GLU A 115 -19.28 -6.77 -2.88
N LEU A 116 -19.05 -7.50 -3.98
CA LEU A 116 -19.07 -6.92 -5.32
C LEU A 116 -20.49 -6.50 -5.69
N LYS A 117 -20.68 -5.21 -6.00
CA LYS A 117 -21.92 -4.65 -6.52
C LYS A 117 -21.66 -4.01 -7.87
N VAL A 118 -22.42 -4.42 -8.86
CA VAL A 118 -22.34 -3.93 -10.24
C VAL A 118 -23.63 -3.18 -10.54
N ASN A 119 -23.52 -1.89 -10.82
CA ASN A 119 -24.59 -1.04 -11.31
C ASN A 119 -24.34 -0.74 -12.80
N GLU A 120 -25.27 -0.04 -13.45
CA GLU A 120 -25.17 0.34 -14.87
C GLU A 120 -23.87 1.12 -15.18
N ASP A 121 -23.52 2.08 -14.32
CA ASP A 121 -22.39 3.00 -14.53
C ASP A 121 -21.24 2.80 -13.54
N SER A 122 -21.33 1.86 -12.61
CA SER A 122 -20.32 1.74 -11.54
C SER A 122 -20.15 0.33 -10.98
N ILE A 123 -18.93 0.01 -10.57
CA ILE A 123 -18.58 -1.18 -9.80
C ILE A 123 -18.11 -0.71 -8.42
N THR A 124 -18.69 -1.27 -7.36
CA THR A 124 -18.18 -1.10 -6.00
C THR A 124 -17.85 -2.45 -5.40
N ALA A 125 -16.70 -2.56 -4.75
CA ALA A 125 -16.27 -3.82 -4.16
C ALA A 125 -15.39 -3.56 -2.93
N ARG A 126 -15.27 -4.59 -2.09
CA ARG A 126 -14.21 -4.67 -1.08
C ARG A 126 -13.18 -5.70 -1.53
N ILE A 127 -11.89 -5.38 -1.51
CA ILE A 127 -10.82 -6.30 -1.92
C ILE A 127 -10.19 -6.87 -0.66
N ASN A 128 -10.26 -8.19 -0.47
CA ASN A 128 -9.58 -8.85 0.64
C ASN A 128 -8.07 -8.65 0.52
N VAL A 129 -7.46 -8.30 1.64
CA VAL A 129 -6.00 -8.19 1.76
C VAL A 129 -5.48 -9.53 2.23
N PHE A 130 -4.89 -10.29 1.32
CA PHE A 130 -4.38 -11.63 1.62
C PHE A 130 -2.92 -11.79 1.24
N TYR A 131 -2.22 -12.62 2.02
CA TYR A 131 -0.90 -13.14 1.68
C TYR A 131 -1.04 -14.59 1.26
N ASN A 132 -0.50 -14.91 0.08
CA ASN A 132 -0.35 -16.30 -0.38
C ASN A 132 0.93 -16.87 0.22
N TYR A 133 0.80 -17.83 1.13
CA TYR A 133 1.93 -18.59 1.67
C TYR A 133 1.98 -19.98 1.04
N LYS A 134 3.11 -20.29 0.40
CA LYS A 134 3.41 -21.65 -0.08
C LYS A 134 4.10 -22.40 1.04
N TYR A 135 3.57 -23.56 1.42
CA TYR A 135 4.22 -24.43 2.40
C TYR A 135 4.51 -25.79 1.80
N SER A 136 5.55 -26.43 2.33
CA SER A 136 5.92 -27.81 2.05
C SER A 136 6.19 -28.50 3.37
N ILE A 137 5.47 -29.57 3.68
CA ILE A 137 5.61 -30.33 4.92
C ILE A 137 5.84 -31.80 4.59
N TRP A 138 6.69 -32.47 5.37
CA TRP A 138 7.01 -33.88 5.20
C TRP A 138 6.33 -34.71 6.28
N LEU A 139 5.46 -35.63 5.85
CA LEU A 139 4.71 -36.57 6.70
C LEU A 139 4.74 -37.96 6.04
N GLY A 140 5.94 -38.51 5.81
CA GLY A 140 6.15 -39.75 5.05
C GLY A 140 6.05 -39.60 3.51
N LYS A 141 5.39 -38.54 3.01
CA LYS A 141 5.51 -38.00 1.64
C LYS A 141 5.49 -36.47 1.70
N TRP A 142 6.12 -35.81 0.72
CA TRP A 142 6.05 -34.35 0.60
C TRP A 142 4.64 -33.90 0.23
N ARG A 143 4.02 -33.08 1.09
CA ARG A 143 2.77 -32.38 0.79
C ARG A 143 3.05 -30.90 0.59
N ARG A 144 2.63 -30.38 -0.56
CA ARG A 144 2.68 -28.95 -0.89
C ARG A 144 1.27 -28.39 -0.88
N GLY A 145 1.11 -27.19 -0.33
CA GLY A 145 -0.17 -26.50 -0.31
C GLY A 145 0.02 -24.99 -0.33
N ASN A 146 -1.06 -24.30 -0.65
CA ASN A 146 -1.15 -22.83 -0.60
C ASN A 146 -2.17 -22.45 0.45
N VAL A 147 -1.81 -21.55 1.35
CA VAL A 147 -2.74 -20.93 2.30
C VAL A 147 -2.88 -19.46 1.95
N ARG A 148 -4.13 -18.99 1.82
CA ARG A 148 -4.44 -17.56 1.78
C ARG A 148 -4.80 -17.10 3.19
N LEU A 149 -3.97 -16.24 3.75
CA LEU A 149 -4.19 -15.63 5.07
C LEU A 149 -4.70 -14.20 4.88
N VAL A 150 -5.91 -13.94 5.38
CA VAL A 150 -6.49 -12.59 5.44
C VAL A 150 -6.10 -11.97 6.78
N LEU A 151 -5.24 -10.95 6.74
CA LEU A 151 -4.66 -10.31 7.93
C LEU A 151 -5.31 -8.95 8.25
N LEU A 152 -5.88 -8.30 7.24
CA LEU A 152 -6.40 -6.95 7.36
C LEU A 152 -7.84 -6.88 6.85
N SER A 153 -8.55 -5.86 7.32
CA SER A 153 -9.85 -5.51 6.74
C SER A 153 -9.69 -5.17 5.26
N PRO A 154 -10.71 -5.49 4.44
CA PRO A 154 -10.59 -5.36 3.00
C PRO A 154 -10.58 -3.89 2.54
N ASP A 155 -9.81 -3.60 1.51
CA ASP A 155 -9.75 -2.28 0.87
C ASP A 155 -11.04 -1.97 0.11
N ARG A 156 -11.33 -0.70 -0.11
CA ARG A 156 -12.49 -0.27 -0.90
C ARG A 156 -12.05 0.01 -2.33
N LEU A 157 -12.77 -0.58 -3.28
CA LEU A 157 -12.64 -0.31 -4.71
C LEU A 157 -13.93 0.33 -5.22
N THR A 158 -13.78 1.39 -6.01
CA THR A 158 -14.87 2.02 -6.73
C THR A 158 -14.40 2.29 -8.15
N ILE A 159 -15.19 1.86 -9.12
CA ILE A 159 -14.96 2.10 -10.54
C ILE A 159 -16.21 2.78 -11.06
N SER A 160 -16.07 3.93 -11.69
CA SER A 160 -17.16 4.70 -12.27
C SER A 160 -16.89 4.91 -13.75
N LYS A 161 -17.88 4.68 -14.61
CA LYS A 161 -17.77 4.95 -16.04
C LYS A 161 -17.88 6.44 -16.30
N GLU A 162 -16.98 6.96 -17.14
CA GLU A 162 -17.03 8.31 -17.70
C GLU A 162 -16.95 8.22 -19.22
N ASN A 163 -17.37 9.28 -19.93
CA ASN A 163 -17.59 9.29 -21.39
C ASN A 163 -16.60 8.46 -22.23
N ASP A 164 -15.29 8.57 -22.01
CA ASP A 164 -14.24 7.89 -22.76
C ASP A 164 -13.40 6.88 -21.92
N GLY A 165 -13.92 6.45 -20.76
CA GLY A 165 -13.20 5.50 -19.90
C GLY A 165 -13.80 5.27 -18.52
N PHE A 166 -12.92 5.09 -17.54
CA PHE A 166 -13.28 4.78 -16.17
C PHE A 166 -12.43 5.56 -15.17
N ILE A 167 -13.07 6.09 -14.14
CA ILE A 167 -12.39 6.50 -12.92
C ILE A 167 -12.29 5.29 -12.00
N VAL A 168 -11.06 4.89 -11.69
CA VAL A 168 -10.74 3.80 -10.77
C VAL A 168 -10.18 4.39 -9.48
N GLN A 169 -10.83 4.11 -8.37
CA GLN A 169 -10.43 4.52 -7.04
C GLN A 169 -10.21 3.31 -6.13
N SER A 170 -9.03 3.23 -5.51
CA SER A 170 -8.73 2.26 -4.45
C SER A 170 -8.29 3.00 -3.18
N SER A 171 -8.87 2.61 -2.04
CA SER A 171 -8.61 3.25 -0.75
C SER A 171 -8.55 2.23 0.38
N PRO A 172 -7.73 2.47 1.41
CA PRO A 172 -7.60 1.54 2.51
C PRO A 172 -8.87 1.51 3.36
N PHE A 173 -9.05 0.42 4.12
CA PHE A 173 -10.11 0.36 5.12
C PHE A 173 -9.93 1.42 6.23
N SER A 174 -8.69 1.83 6.51
CA SER A 174 -8.34 2.86 7.50
C SER A 174 -7.27 3.82 6.96
N LYS A 175 -7.42 5.11 7.22
CA LYS A 175 -6.47 6.15 6.79
C LYS A 175 -5.17 6.15 7.60
N LEU A 176 -5.13 5.47 8.75
CA LEU A 176 -3.95 5.40 9.62
C LEU A 176 -2.87 4.45 9.09
N TRP A 177 -3.20 3.65 8.07
CA TRP A 177 -2.29 2.65 7.51
C TRP A 177 -1.53 3.22 6.31
N PHE A 178 -0.30 3.66 6.58
CA PHE A 178 0.67 4.14 5.60
C PHE A 178 1.19 3.02 4.67
N ILE A 179 1.11 1.76 5.11
CA ILE A 179 1.53 0.56 4.35
C ILE A 179 0.62 0.32 3.12
N ASP A 180 -0.55 0.96 3.09
CA ASP A 180 -1.59 0.64 2.13
C ASP A 180 -1.41 1.34 0.77
N PHE A 181 -0.53 2.34 0.66
CA PHE A 181 -0.23 3.02 -0.62
C PHE A 181 0.17 2.00 -1.69
N GLY A 182 1.17 1.17 -1.42
CA GLY A 182 1.71 0.26 -2.42
C GLY A 182 0.74 -0.85 -2.80
N ARG A 183 -0.25 -1.14 -1.96
CA ARG A 183 -1.31 -2.12 -2.19
C ARG A 183 -2.44 -1.51 -3.01
N ASN A 184 -2.96 -0.35 -2.59
CA ASN A 184 -3.99 0.38 -3.33
C ASN A 184 -3.51 0.81 -4.71
N PHE A 185 -2.21 1.11 -4.85
CA PHE A 185 -1.64 1.42 -6.15
C PHE A 185 -1.58 0.20 -7.06
N ALA A 186 -1.17 -0.96 -6.53
CA ALA A 186 -1.23 -2.21 -7.28
C ALA A 186 -2.66 -2.58 -7.69
N ASN A 187 -3.65 -2.37 -6.79
CA ASN A 187 -5.06 -2.59 -7.11
C ASN A 187 -5.51 -1.76 -8.32
N VAL A 188 -5.25 -0.44 -8.33
CA VAL A 188 -5.66 0.39 -9.47
C VAL A 188 -4.90 0.05 -10.75
N THR A 189 -3.63 -0.36 -10.66
CA THR A 189 -2.84 -0.81 -11.81
C THR A 189 -3.41 -2.10 -12.41
N GLU A 190 -3.78 -3.07 -11.58
CA GLU A 190 -4.37 -4.32 -12.07
C GLU A 190 -5.76 -4.10 -12.69
N VAL A 191 -6.57 -3.20 -12.12
CA VAL A 191 -7.82 -2.78 -12.78
C VAL A 191 -7.53 -2.08 -14.10
N ALA A 192 -6.53 -1.20 -14.15
CA ALA A 192 -6.16 -0.50 -15.38
C ALA A 192 -5.69 -1.46 -16.49
N LYS A 193 -4.95 -2.51 -16.14
CA LYS A 193 -4.59 -3.59 -17.07
C LYS A 193 -5.82 -4.32 -17.60
N ALA A 194 -6.75 -4.67 -16.71
CA ALA A 194 -8.02 -5.29 -17.10
C ALA A 194 -8.84 -4.38 -18.04
N ILE A 195 -8.82 -3.06 -17.82
CA ILE A 195 -9.48 -2.08 -18.71
C ILE A 195 -8.82 -2.02 -20.09
N LYS A 196 -7.48 -2.06 -20.13
CA LYS A 196 -6.71 -2.04 -21.38
C LYS A 196 -6.64 -3.39 -22.09
N GLY A 197 -7.23 -4.45 -21.53
CA GLY A 197 -7.15 -5.81 -22.07
C GLY A 197 -5.75 -6.44 -22.00
N ILE A 198 -4.88 -5.94 -21.12
CA ILE A 198 -3.51 -6.43 -20.93
C ILE A 198 -3.56 -7.54 -19.87
N LYS A 199 -3.06 -8.74 -20.21
CA LYS A 199 -2.91 -9.87 -19.28
C LYS A 199 -1.65 -9.75 -18.43
#